data_AF-A0A370I4S6-F1
#
_entry.id   AF-A0A370I4S6-F1
#
_cell.length_a   1.000
_cell.length_b   1.000
_cell.length_c   1.000
_cell.angle_alpha   90.00
_cell.angle_beta   90.00
_cell.angle_gamma   90.00
#
_symmetry.space_group_name_H-M   'P 1'
#
loop_
_entity.id
_entity.type
_entity.pdbx_description
1 polymer ?
#
loop_
_entity_poly.entity_id
_entity_poly.type
_entity_poly.pdbx_seq_one_letter_code
_entity_poly.pdbx_strand_id
1 'polypeptide(L)'
;MTLVHIPDNFPDGPGFSELERGHQYSLLLGWLYCARYDTTIVPSGIWASFTSEVTSGVLERAGLIEIRSTPAGIVCHGGGKPKRPHRAVAPHDSARFEAWWSVWPRKQAKRAAQQAFAKALTKIGFDDLMAATHRFADDPNREDRYTPHPATWLNGERWLDAPQPADPRSTNATARVSATVELGRRLAAAQQLPALRGPR
;
A
#
# COMPACT_ATOMS: atom_id res chain seq x y z
N MET A 1 -5.42 -20.63 3.51
CA MET A 1 -6.74 -21.12 3.04
C MET A 1 -7.64 -19.91 2.87
N THR A 2 -7.93 -19.51 1.63
CA THR A 2 -8.89 -18.43 1.36
C THR A 2 -10.27 -18.94 1.73
N LEU A 3 -10.90 -18.32 2.72
CA LEU A 3 -12.23 -18.71 3.17
C LEU A 3 -13.22 -18.36 2.06
N VAL A 4 -13.83 -19.38 1.46
CA VAL A 4 -14.85 -19.21 0.42
C VAL A 4 -16.02 -18.47 1.07
N HIS A 5 -16.43 -17.34 0.50
CA HIS A 5 -17.64 -16.66 0.95
C HIS A 5 -18.85 -17.33 0.28
N ILE A 6 -19.58 -18.12 1.04
CA ILE A 6 -20.90 -18.64 0.67
C ILE A 6 -21.92 -17.85 1.50
N PRO A 7 -23.01 -17.33 0.91
CA PRO A 7 -24.05 -16.64 1.68
C PRO A 7 -24.58 -17.51 2.81
N ASP A 8 -24.71 -16.95 4.02
CA ASP A 8 -25.17 -17.69 5.21
C ASP A 8 -26.59 -18.26 5.06
N ASN A 9 -27.40 -17.67 4.18
CA ASN A 9 -28.75 -18.11 3.88
C ASN A 9 -28.81 -19.11 2.71
N PHE A 10 -27.69 -19.59 2.17
CA PHE A 10 -27.71 -20.64 1.15
C PHE A 10 -27.75 -22.03 1.82
N PRO A 11 -28.54 -23.02 1.34
CA PRO A 11 -29.37 -23.00 0.13
C PRO A 11 -30.85 -22.62 0.35
N ASP A 12 -31.28 -22.43 1.60
CA ASP A 12 -32.72 -22.36 1.95
C ASP A 12 -33.31 -20.94 2.00
N GLY A 13 -32.50 -19.92 1.76
CA GLY A 13 -32.90 -18.52 1.78
C GLY A 13 -33.78 -18.14 0.59
N PRO A 14 -34.51 -17.01 0.69
CA PRO A 14 -35.53 -16.63 -0.28
C PRO A 14 -35.00 -16.41 -1.72
N GLY A 15 -33.71 -16.21 -1.90
CA GLY A 15 -33.07 -16.10 -3.23
C GLY A 15 -32.60 -17.43 -3.83
N PHE A 16 -32.71 -18.54 -3.08
CA PHE A 16 -32.16 -19.85 -3.46
C PHE A 16 -33.17 -20.99 -3.29
N SER A 17 -34.17 -20.82 -2.43
CA SER A 17 -35.16 -21.86 -2.10
C SER A 17 -36.02 -22.30 -3.27
N GLU A 18 -36.23 -21.44 -4.26
CA GLU A 18 -36.97 -21.75 -5.48
C GLU A 18 -36.14 -22.51 -6.53
N LEU A 19 -34.82 -22.61 -6.31
CA LEU A 19 -33.92 -23.30 -7.22
C LEU A 19 -33.94 -24.80 -6.94
N GLU A 20 -34.05 -25.60 -8.00
CA GLU A 20 -33.77 -27.03 -7.89
C GLU A 20 -32.33 -27.29 -7.40
N ARG A 21 -32.13 -28.43 -6.71
CA ARG A 21 -30.83 -28.84 -6.17
C ARG A 21 -29.70 -28.81 -7.20
N GLY A 22 -30.00 -29.13 -8.46
CA GLY A 22 -29.02 -29.07 -9.55
C GLY A 22 -28.51 -27.65 -9.82
N HIS A 23 -29.40 -26.66 -9.81
CA HIS A 23 -29.04 -25.25 -10.00
C HIS A 23 -28.22 -24.71 -8.82
N GLN A 24 -28.62 -25.05 -7.60
CA GLN A 24 -27.89 -24.71 -6.38
C GLN A 24 -26.47 -25.29 -6.42
N TYR A 25 -26.33 -26.55 -6.85
CA TYR A 25 -25.02 -27.21 -6.97
C TYR A 25 -24.11 -26.53 -7.99
N SER A 26 -24.64 -26.17 -9.17
CA SER A 26 -23.89 -25.41 -10.18
C SER A 26 -23.39 -24.06 -9.65
N LEU A 27 -24.22 -23.33 -8.91
CA LEU A 27 -23.86 -22.04 -8.31
C LEU A 27 -22.75 -22.21 -7.25
N LEU A 28 -22.87 -23.22 -6.39
CA LEU A 28 -21.87 -23.56 -5.38
C LEU A 28 -20.51 -23.89 -6.01
N LEU A 29 -20.49 -24.70 -7.08
CA LEU A 29 -19.25 -25.01 -7.80
C LEU A 29 -18.61 -23.78 -8.44
N GLY A 30 -19.43 -22.86 -8.97
CA GLY A 30 -18.96 -21.55 -9.45
C GLY A 30 -18.26 -20.74 -8.37
N TRP A 31 -18.89 -20.60 -7.20
CA TRP A 31 -18.29 -19.89 -6.06
C TRP A 31 -17.01 -20.55 -5.56
N LEU A 32 -16.99 -21.88 -5.48
CA LEU A 32 -15.79 -22.65 -5.09
C LEU A 32 -14.64 -22.45 -6.09
N TYR A 33 -14.92 -22.43 -7.39
CA TYR A 33 -13.93 -22.12 -8.41
C TYR A 33 -13.34 -20.72 -8.22
N CYS A 34 -14.22 -19.71 -8.09
CA CYS A 34 -13.81 -18.32 -7.89
C CYS A 34 -12.94 -18.16 -6.63
N ALA A 35 -13.31 -18.78 -5.51
CA ALA A 35 -12.54 -18.73 -4.28
C ALA A 35 -11.20 -19.47 -4.37
N ARG A 36 -11.15 -20.61 -5.07
CA ARG A 36 -9.92 -21.40 -5.26
C ARG A 36 -8.87 -20.67 -6.11
N TYR A 37 -9.31 -20.02 -7.19
CA TYR A 37 -8.43 -19.37 -8.18
C TYR A 37 -8.32 -17.86 -8.01
N ASP A 38 -8.84 -17.31 -6.91
CA ASP A 38 -8.75 -15.88 -6.58
C ASP A 38 -9.39 -14.96 -7.65
N THR A 39 -10.35 -15.48 -8.42
CA THR A 39 -11.02 -14.83 -9.55
C THR A 39 -12.49 -14.49 -9.25
N THR A 40 -13.07 -13.57 -10.02
CA THR A 40 -14.51 -13.21 -9.97
C THR A 40 -15.28 -13.73 -11.19
N ILE A 41 -14.58 -14.37 -12.13
CA ILE A 41 -15.15 -14.88 -13.38
C ILE A 41 -14.73 -16.35 -13.51
N VAL A 42 -15.71 -17.22 -13.74
CA VAL A 42 -15.49 -18.61 -14.16
C VAL A 42 -15.38 -18.63 -15.68
N PRO A 43 -14.28 -19.10 -16.28
CA PRO A 43 -14.19 -19.21 -17.75
C PRO A 43 -15.35 -20.04 -18.32
N SER A 44 -15.87 -19.66 -19.48
CA SER A 44 -17.09 -20.28 -20.05
C SER A 44 -16.95 -21.79 -20.28
N GLY A 45 -15.78 -22.25 -20.75
CA GLY A 45 -15.51 -23.68 -20.92
C GLY A 45 -15.46 -24.46 -19.59
N ILE A 46 -15.01 -23.82 -18.50
CA ILE A 46 -15.03 -24.43 -17.18
C ILE A 46 -16.46 -24.50 -16.65
N TRP A 47 -17.21 -23.41 -16.77
CA TRP A 47 -18.62 -23.36 -16.37
C TRP A 47 -19.46 -24.43 -17.10
N ALA A 48 -19.29 -24.57 -18.40
CA ALA A 48 -19.99 -25.58 -19.21
C ALA A 48 -19.63 -27.03 -18.85
N SER A 49 -18.55 -27.27 -18.08
CA SER A 49 -18.16 -28.63 -17.67
C SER A 49 -18.99 -29.18 -16.51
N PHE A 50 -19.68 -28.33 -15.75
CA PHE A 50 -20.50 -28.73 -14.60
C PHE A 50 -21.89 -28.08 -14.58
N THR A 51 -22.25 -27.35 -15.63
CA THR A 51 -23.56 -26.70 -15.78
C THR A 51 -24.16 -27.01 -17.15
N SER A 52 -25.49 -27.01 -17.25
CA SER A 52 -26.19 -27.05 -18.52
C SER A 52 -26.57 -25.63 -18.96
N GLU A 53 -26.88 -25.47 -20.25
CA GLU A 53 -27.40 -24.22 -20.80
C GLU A 53 -28.73 -23.81 -20.14
N VAL A 54 -29.59 -24.81 -19.86
CA VAL A 54 -30.86 -24.60 -19.13
C VAL A 54 -30.59 -24.04 -17.72
N THR A 55 -29.67 -24.67 -16.97
CA THR A 55 -29.29 -24.19 -15.62
C THR A 55 -28.72 -22.78 -15.68
N SER A 56 -27.88 -22.49 -16.68
CA SER A 56 -27.29 -21.17 -16.87
C SER A 56 -28.38 -20.11 -17.10
N GLY A 57 -29.35 -20.40 -17.98
CA GLY A 57 -30.46 -19.49 -18.24
C GLY A 57 -31.43 -19.33 -17.05
N VAL A 58 -31.57 -20.33 -16.18
CA VAL A 58 -32.33 -20.19 -14.92
C VAL A 58 -31.59 -19.27 -13.95
N LEU A 59 -30.30 -19.52 -13.74
CA LEU A 59 -29.48 -18.73 -12.80
C LEU A 59 -29.30 -17.28 -13.27
N GLU A 60 -29.21 -17.04 -14.57
CA GLU A 60 -29.09 -15.69 -15.14
C GLU A 60 -30.40 -14.91 -14.97
N ARG A 61 -31.55 -15.54 -15.24
CA ARG A 61 -32.87 -14.91 -14.97
C ARG A 61 -33.11 -14.63 -13.49
N ALA A 62 -32.58 -15.47 -12.62
CA ALA A 62 -32.60 -15.23 -11.17
C ALA A 62 -31.61 -14.14 -10.72
N GLY A 63 -30.79 -13.59 -11.63
CA GLY A 63 -29.78 -12.58 -11.32
C GLY A 63 -28.60 -13.10 -10.49
N LEU A 64 -28.41 -14.43 -10.45
CA LEU A 64 -27.37 -15.09 -9.68
C LEU A 64 -26.07 -15.23 -10.46
N ILE A 65 -26.15 -15.17 -11.79
CA ILE A 65 -24.99 -15.12 -12.67
C ILE A 65 -25.18 -14.07 -13.78
N GLU A 66 -24.07 -13.64 -14.37
CA GLU A 66 -24.02 -12.82 -15.58
C GLU A 66 -23.07 -13.48 -16.58
N ILE A 67 -23.56 -13.77 -17.79
CA ILE A 67 -22.74 -14.33 -18.88
C ILE A 67 -22.05 -13.18 -19.62
N ARG A 68 -20.72 -13.14 -19.57
CA ARG A 68 -19.90 -12.12 -20.24
C ARG A 68 -19.24 -12.67 -21.50
N SER A 69 -19.28 -11.89 -22.57
CA SER A 69 -18.59 -12.21 -23.83
C SER A 69 -17.12 -11.78 -23.84
N THR A 70 -16.70 -10.81 -23.01
CA THR A 70 -15.31 -10.34 -22.96
C THR A 70 -14.92 -9.86 -21.55
N PRO A 71 -14.02 -10.57 -20.83
CA PRO A 71 -13.53 -11.92 -21.15
C PRO A 71 -14.68 -12.94 -21.16
N ALA A 72 -14.58 -13.98 -22.00
CA ALA A 72 -15.60 -15.03 -22.09
C ALA A 72 -15.69 -15.82 -20.78
N GLY A 73 -16.81 -15.69 -20.06
CA GLY A 73 -16.97 -16.32 -18.76
C GLY A 73 -18.22 -15.88 -18.01
N ILE A 74 -18.41 -16.46 -16.83
CA ILE A 74 -19.60 -16.31 -16.01
C ILE A 74 -19.19 -15.63 -14.71
N VAL A 75 -19.79 -14.48 -14.45
CA VAL A 75 -19.69 -13.81 -13.15
C VAL A 75 -20.71 -14.48 -12.23
N CYS A 76 -20.27 -15.10 -11.15
CA CYS A 76 -21.16 -15.65 -10.14
C CYS A 76 -21.39 -14.61 -9.04
N HIS A 77 -22.62 -14.13 -8.87
CA HIS A 77 -22.97 -13.15 -7.84
C HIS A 77 -23.21 -13.82 -6.48
N GLY A 78 -23.19 -13.02 -5.39
CA GLY A 78 -23.53 -13.48 -4.03
C GLY A 78 -22.42 -14.22 -3.28
N GLY A 79 -21.61 -15.04 -3.95
CA GLY A 79 -20.53 -15.83 -3.33
C GLY A 79 -19.16 -15.72 -4.02
N GLY A 80 -18.15 -16.39 -3.48
CA GLY A 80 -16.76 -16.37 -3.96
C GLY A 80 -15.84 -15.54 -3.06
N LYS A 81 -15.32 -14.40 -3.55
CA LYS A 81 -14.53 -13.47 -2.73
C LYS A 81 -15.45 -12.54 -1.94
N PRO A 82 -15.24 -12.34 -0.63
CA PRO A 82 -15.86 -11.20 0.03
C PRO A 82 -15.36 -9.93 -0.67
N LYS A 83 -16.28 -9.11 -1.18
CA LYS A 83 -15.96 -7.72 -1.54
C LYS A 83 -15.49 -7.11 -0.23
N ARG A 84 -14.17 -6.98 -0.01
CA ARG A 84 -13.65 -6.31 1.18
C ARG A 84 -14.40 -4.99 1.24
N PRO A 85 -15.24 -4.75 2.27
CA PRO A 85 -15.90 -3.47 2.36
C PRO A 85 -14.77 -2.45 2.33
N HIS A 86 -14.80 -1.53 1.37
CA HIS A 86 -14.04 -0.32 1.53
C HIS A 86 -14.64 0.29 2.78
N ARG A 87 -13.97 0.10 3.93
CA ARG A 87 -14.35 0.74 5.18
C ARG A 87 -14.47 2.22 4.84
N ALA A 88 -15.70 2.72 4.83
CA ALA A 88 -15.95 4.13 4.63
C ALA A 88 -15.10 4.84 5.69
N VAL A 89 -14.13 5.62 5.23
CA VAL A 89 -13.26 6.40 6.11
C VAL A 89 -14.18 7.39 6.80
N ALA A 90 -14.22 7.37 8.14
CA ALA A 90 -15.08 8.27 8.88
C ALA A 90 -14.73 9.72 8.51
N PRO A 91 -15.68 10.68 8.51
CA PRO A 91 -15.42 12.06 8.10
C PRO A 91 -14.22 12.70 8.83
N HIS A 92 -14.05 12.37 10.12
CA HIS A 92 -12.94 12.82 10.96
C HIS A 92 -11.57 12.31 10.48
N ASP A 93 -11.51 11.06 10.02
CA ASP A 93 -10.29 10.46 9.49
C ASP A 93 -9.89 11.08 8.15
N SER A 94 -10.86 11.60 7.38
CA SER A 94 -10.59 12.33 6.14
C SER A 94 -9.89 13.66 6.40
N ALA A 95 -10.36 14.46 7.35
CA ALA A 95 -9.74 15.75 7.68
C ALA A 95 -8.31 15.57 8.24
N ARG A 96 -8.13 14.60 9.15
CA ARG A 96 -6.81 14.23 9.68
C ARG A 96 -5.87 13.74 8.58
N PHE A 97 -6.38 12.93 7.65
CA PHE A 97 -5.58 12.48 6.52
C PHE A 97 -5.14 13.65 5.63
N GLU A 98 -6.00 14.61 5.31
CA GLU A 98 -5.60 15.76 4.49
C GLU A 98 -4.55 16.64 5.20
N ALA A 99 -4.69 16.85 6.52
CA ALA A 99 -3.70 17.58 7.32
C ALA A 99 -2.34 16.86 7.36
N TRP A 100 -2.34 15.54 7.53
CA TRP A 100 -1.11 14.76 7.42
C TRP A 100 -0.55 14.75 5.99
N TRP A 101 -1.44 14.64 5.01
CA TRP A 101 -1.08 14.61 3.60
C TRP A 101 -0.39 15.89 3.19
N SER A 102 -0.77 17.07 3.71
CA SER A 102 -0.14 18.35 3.36
C SER A 102 1.31 18.46 3.81
N VAL A 103 1.70 17.78 4.91
CA VAL A 103 3.09 17.77 5.42
C VAL A 103 4.00 16.86 4.61
N TRP A 104 3.48 15.76 4.07
CA TRP A 104 4.32 14.72 3.45
C TRP A 104 5.14 15.22 2.23
N PRO A 105 6.48 15.07 2.17
CA PRO A 105 7.31 15.72 1.14
C PRO A 105 7.03 15.24 -0.29
N ARG A 106 6.66 13.96 -0.47
CA ARG A 106 6.46 13.34 -1.80
C ARG A 106 5.01 12.87 -2.03
N LYS A 107 4.19 13.69 -2.69
CA LYS A 107 2.75 13.43 -2.91
C LYS A 107 2.47 12.40 -4.01
N GLN A 108 2.65 11.11 -3.73
CA GLN A 108 2.37 10.02 -4.69
C GLN A 108 1.49 8.92 -4.09
N ALA A 109 0.69 8.27 -4.95
CA ALA A 109 -0.19 7.15 -4.57
C ALA A 109 -1.15 7.46 -3.40
N LYS A 110 -1.85 8.61 -3.46
CA LYS A 110 -2.72 9.14 -2.38
C LYS A 110 -3.71 8.10 -1.83
N ARG A 111 -4.36 7.30 -2.68
CA ARG A 111 -5.30 6.24 -2.25
C ARG A 111 -4.64 5.16 -1.40
N ALA A 112 -3.45 4.71 -1.77
CA ALA A 112 -2.71 3.72 -0.99
C ALA A 112 -2.23 4.32 0.34
N ALA A 113 -1.80 5.59 0.34
CA ALA A 113 -1.43 6.31 1.53
C ALA A 113 -2.61 6.46 2.52
N GLN A 114 -3.80 6.80 2.03
CA GLN A 114 -5.01 6.91 2.85
C GLN A 114 -5.36 5.61 3.58
N GLN A 115 -5.25 4.47 2.87
CA GLN A 115 -5.49 3.16 3.47
C GLN A 115 -4.43 2.80 4.52
N ALA A 116 -3.16 3.12 4.26
CA ALA A 116 -2.07 2.90 5.21
C ALA A 116 -2.18 3.82 6.43
N PHE A 117 -2.63 5.07 6.24
CA PHE A 117 -2.81 6.06 7.29
C PHE A 117 -3.89 5.63 8.29
N ALA A 118 -5.03 5.15 7.78
CA ALA A 118 -6.09 4.60 8.63
C ALA A 118 -5.60 3.42 9.49
N LYS A 119 -4.67 2.60 8.97
CA LYS A 119 -4.03 1.51 9.74
C LYS A 119 -2.98 2.01 10.72
N ALA A 120 -2.25 3.07 10.38
CA ALA A 120 -1.26 3.66 11.29
C ALA A 120 -1.94 4.27 12.52
N LEU A 121 -3.10 4.92 12.35
CA LEU A 121 -3.87 5.50 13.47
C LEU A 121 -4.42 4.46 14.46
N THR A 122 -4.42 3.17 14.13
CA THR A 122 -4.72 2.11 15.11
C THR A 122 -3.51 1.72 15.96
N LYS A 123 -2.32 2.20 15.61
CA LYS A 123 -1.04 1.84 16.25
C LYS A 123 -0.38 3.02 16.95
N ILE A 124 -0.54 4.24 16.41
CA ILE A 124 0.05 5.48 16.93
C ILE A 124 -1.01 6.59 16.92
N GLY A 125 -0.94 7.48 17.91
CA GLY A 125 -1.79 8.67 17.97
C GLY A 125 -1.54 9.62 16.79
N PHE A 126 -2.56 10.39 16.41
CA PHE A 126 -2.45 11.33 15.29
C PHE A 126 -1.35 12.38 15.51
N ASP A 127 -1.26 12.94 16.71
CA ASP A 127 -0.28 13.99 17.04
C ASP A 127 1.16 13.47 17.02
N ASP A 128 1.38 12.26 17.57
CA ASP A 128 2.69 11.60 17.53
C ASP A 128 3.11 11.26 16.09
N LEU A 129 2.16 10.77 15.28
CA LEU A 129 2.39 10.50 13.86
C LEU A 129 2.74 11.77 13.09
N MET A 130 2.06 12.89 13.37
CA MET A 130 2.38 14.20 12.79
C MET A 130 3.78 14.66 13.19
N ALA A 131 4.12 14.58 14.49
CA ALA A 131 5.44 14.96 14.98
C ALA A 131 6.57 14.12 14.34
N ALA A 132 6.38 12.81 14.24
CA ALA A 132 7.32 11.92 13.54
C ALA A 132 7.44 12.26 12.04
N THR A 133 6.32 12.59 11.40
CA THR A 133 6.29 12.97 9.98
C THR A 133 7.03 14.28 9.74
N HIS A 134 6.87 15.28 10.61
CA HIS A 134 7.64 16.53 10.54
C HIS A 134 9.13 16.28 10.69
N ARG A 135 9.55 15.52 11.72
CA ARG A 135 10.96 15.13 11.90
C ARG A 135 11.55 14.46 10.66
N PHE A 136 10.79 13.55 10.05
CA PHE A 136 11.21 12.87 8.82
C PHE A 136 11.29 13.82 7.63
N ALA A 137 10.32 14.72 7.47
CA ALA A 137 10.28 15.67 6.36
C ALA A 137 11.43 16.69 6.42
N ASP A 138 11.76 17.14 7.64
CA ASP A 138 12.77 18.15 7.94
C ASP A 138 14.19 17.56 8.14
N ASP A 139 14.37 16.24 8.03
CA ASP A 139 15.68 15.60 8.21
C ASP A 139 16.68 16.09 7.14
N PRO A 140 17.83 16.69 7.52
CA PRO A 140 18.81 17.19 6.56
C PRO A 140 19.50 16.08 5.74
N ASN A 141 19.46 14.82 6.21
CA ASN A 141 19.99 13.68 5.46
C ASN A 141 18.99 13.16 4.42
N ARG A 142 17.77 13.69 4.36
CA ARG A 142 16.74 13.27 3.42
C ARG A 142 17.07 13.75 2.01
N GLU A 143 17.07 12.82 1.07
CA GLU A 143 17.12 13.14 -0.36
C GLU A 143 15.76 12.87 -1.03
N ASP A 144 15.28 13.81 -1.84
CA ASP A 144 13.98 13.70 -2.52
C ASP A 144 13.83 12.42 -3.35
N ARG A 145 14.90 12.00 -4.04
CA ARG A 145 14.91 10.79 -4.88
C ARG A 145 14.76 9.49 -4.08
N TYR A 146 15.24 9.46 -2.85
CA TYR A 146 15.18 8.29 -1.95
C TYR A 146 14.03 8.37 -0.94
N THR A 147 13.22 9.43 -1.01
CA THR A 147 12.04 9.56 -0.16
C THR A 147 11.03 8.45 -0.52
N PRO A 148 10.66 7.57 0.43
CA PRO A 148 9.77 6.46 0.19
C PRO A 148 8.36 6.95 -0.14
N HIS A 149 7.55 6.08 -0.76
CA HIS A 149 6.13 6.35 -0.86
C HIS A 149 5.49 6.41 0.54
N PRO A 150 4.51 7.31 0.76
CA PRO A 150 3.88 7.48 2.07
C PRO A 150 3.27 6.17 2.61
N ALA A 151 2.65 5.36 1.75
CA ALA A 151 2.14 4.05 2.15
C ALA A 151 3.25 3.09 2.62
N THR A 152 4.42 3.10 1.99
CA THR A 152 5.58 2.27 2.38
C THR A 152 6.11 2.68 3.75
N TRP A 153 6.22 3.99 3.99
CA TRP A 153 6.68 4.52 5.27
C TRP A 153 5.70 4.20 6.40
N LEU A 154 4.39 4.39 6.18
CA LEU A 154 3.34 4.11 7.16
C LEU A 154 3.20 2.61 7.46
N ASN A 155 3.19 1.75 6.43
CA ASN A 155 3.07 0.31 6.64
C ASN A 155 4.31 -0.30 7.30
N GLY A 156 5.48 0.31 7.08
CA GLY A 156 6.74 -0.09 7.71
C GLY A 156 6.94 0.46 9.12
N GLU A 157 5.97 1.19 9.67
CA GLU A 157 6.04 1.77 11.02
C GLU A 157 7.28 2.64 11.25
N ARG A 158 7.76 3.30 10.21
CA ARG A 158 9.05 4.01 10.19
C ARG A 158 9.09 5.27 11.07
N TRP A 159 8.01 5.59 11.75
CA TRP A 159 8.02 6.54 12.87
C TRP A 159 8.82 6.00 14.09
N LEU A 160 9.12 4.70 14.13
CA LEU A 160 9.97 4.06 15.13
C LEU A 160 11.44 4.00 14.72
N ASP A 161 11.77 4.31 13.47
CA ASP A 161 13.15 4.24 12.98
C ASP A 161 14.01 5.29 13.69
N ALA A 162 15.22 4.91 14.09
CA ALA A 162 16.17 5.84 14.67
C ALA A 162 16.65 6.88 13.63
N PRO A 163 16.92 8.13 14.03
CA PRO A 163 17.50 9.13 13.14
C PRO A 163 18.80 8.62 12.53
N GLN A 164 18.98 8.80 11.21
CA GLN A 164 20.27 8.47 10.60
C GLN A 164 21.36 9.40 11.16
N PRO A 165 22.53 8.87 11.56
CA PRO A 165 23.64 9.71 11.96
C PRO A 165 24.01 10.61 10.77
N ALA A 166 24.23 11.90 11.05
CA ALA A 166 24.63 12.85 10.03
C ALA A 166 25.86 12.31 9.29
N ASP A 167 25.77 12.19 7.96
CA ASP A 167 26.94 11.79 7.17
C ASP A 167 27.97 12.92 7.25
N PRO A 168 29.16 12.71 7.84
CA PRO A 168 30.19 13.75 7.91
C PRO A 168 30.61 14.24 6.51
N ARG A 169 30.30 13.49 5.45
CA ARG A 169 30.57 13.85 4.05
C ARG A 169 29.51 14.76 3.41
N SER A 170 28.33 14.92 4.02
CA SER A 170 27.28 15.81 3.49
C SER A 170 27.56 17.31 3.75
N THR A 171 28.62 17.63 4.51
CA THR A 171 29.13 19.00 4.64
C THR A 171 29.39 19.60 3.26
N ASN A 172 28.72 20.73 2.98
CA ASN A 172 28.78 21.49 1.73
C ASN A 172 30.19 21.48 1.14
N ALA A 173 30.32 21.17 -0.15
CA ALA A 173 31.61 21.09 -0.84
C ALA A 173 32.49 22.34 -0.61
N THR A 174 31.87 23.51 -0.48
CA THR A 174 32.50 24.79 -0.13
C THR A 174 33.20 24.78 1.23
N ALA A 175 32.64 24.13 2.25
CA ALA A 175 33.22 24.05 3.59
C ALA A 175 34.48 23.16 3.59
N ARG A 176 34.46 22.06 2.83
CA ARG A 176 35.61 21.16 2.67
C ARG A 176 36.76 21.84 1.93
N VAL A 177 36.46 22.61 0.87
CA VAL A 177 37.47 23.39 0.14
C VAL A 177 38.09 24.46 1.06
N SER A 178 37.28 25.19 1.83
CA SER A 178 37.78 26.21 2.75
C SER A 178 38.71 25.63 3.84
N ALA A 179 38.36 24.47 4.41
CA ALA A 179 39.19 23.81 5.43
C ALA A 179 40.55 23.35 4.87
N THR A 180 40.56 22.80 3.65
CA THR A 180 41.80 22.37 2.97
C THR A 180 42.70 23.55 2.61
N VAL A 181 42.13 24.63 2.08
CA VAL A 181 42.87 25.85 1.75
C VAL A 181 43.49 26.47 3.01
N GLU A 182 42.76 26.51 4.12
CA GLU A 182 43.26 27.05 5.38
C GLU A 182 44.38 26.20 5.99
N LEU A 183 44.25 24.87 5.93
CA LEU A 183 45.33 23.97 6.33
C LEU A 183 46.60 24.18 5.48
N GLY A 184 46.45 24.35 4.16
CA GLY A 184 47.55 24.65 3.25
C GLY A 184 48.27 25.96 3.60
N ARG A 185 47.51 27.01 3.93
CA ARG A 185 48.07 28.31 4.38
C ARG A 185 48.87 28.16 5.67
N ARG A 186 48.36 27.40 6.65
CA ARG A 186 49.03 27.18 7.94
C ARG A 186 50.34 26.40 7.78
N LEU A 187 50.36 25.40 6.92
CA LEU A 187 51.56 24.62 6.63
C LEU A 187 52.61 25.44 5.87
N ALA A 188 52.20 26.27 4.92
CA ALA A 188 53.10 27.17 4.20
C ALA A 188 53.73 28.21 5.14
N ALA A 189 52.94 28.79 6.05
CA ALA A 189 53.43 29.73 7.05
C ALA A 189 54.41 29.07 8.05
N ALA A 190 54.18 27.80 8.41
CA ALA A 190 55.06 27.05 9.31
C ALA A 190 56.43 26.71 8.69
N GLN A 191 56.53 26.59 7.36
CA GLN A 191 57.80 26.31 6.66
C GLN A 191 58.70 27.54 6.46
N GLN A 192 58.21 28.76 6.71
CA GLN A 192 58.95 30.00 6.47
C GLN A 192 59.69 30.55 7.69
N LEU A 193 59.87 29.78 8.76
CA LEU A 193 60.74 30.20 9.87
C LEU A 193 62.20 30.25 9.38
N PRO A 194 62.84 31.44 9.33
CA PRO A 194 64.23 31.53 8.90
C PRO A 194 65.11 30.81 9.92
N ALA A 195 65.95 29.89 9.43
CA ALA A 195 66.95 29.22 10.24
C ALA A 195 67.81 30.27 10.94
N LEU A 196 67.67 30.38 12.26
CA LEU A 196 68.55 31.18 13.09
C LEU A 196 69.98 30.62 12.92
N ARG A 197 70.79 31.30 12.11
CA ARG A 197 72.24 31.11 12.07
C ARG A 197 72.76 31.39 13.48
N GLY A 198 73.16 30.34 14.19
CA GLY A 198 73.86 30.47 15.47
C GLY A 198 75.21 31.19 15.29
N PRO A 199 75.67 31.94 16.30
CA PRO A 199 76.97 32.60 16.23
C PRO A 199 78.13 31.62 16.46
N ARG A 200 79.18 31.86 15.67
CA ARG A 200 80.54 31.29 15.55
C ARG A 200 80.99 30.19 16.50
#